data_AF-F3GPH7-F1
#
_entry.id   AF-F3GPH7-F1
#
_cell.length_a   1.000
_cell.length_b   1.000
_cell.length_c   1.000
_cell.angle_alpha   90.00
_cell.angle_beta   90.00
_cell.angle_gamma   90.00
#
_symmetry.space_group_name_H-M   'P 1'
#
loop_
_entity.id
_entity.type
_entity.pdbx_description
1 polymer ?
#
loop_
_entity_poly.entity_id
_entity_poly.type
_entity_poly.pdbx_seq_one_letter_code
_entity_poly.pdbx_strand_id
1 'polypeptide(L)' 'EVRLHNVYGPTETTVDCSVWTLRPDEAVPDSALPIGRPISNTRLYVLDAHDQPVPQGVIGQLHIGG' A
#
# COMPACT_ATOMS: atom_id res chain seq x y z
N GLU A 1 11.00 -8.50 -21.44
CA GLU A 1 9.88 -7.73 -20.87
C GLU A 1 10.27 -7.30 -19.45
N VAL A 2 9.94 -6.08 -19.04
CA VAL A 2 10.36 -5.50 -17.74
C VAL A 2 9.11 -5.25 -16.90
N ARG A 3 9.18 -5.56 -15.60
CA ARG A 3 8.13 -5.22 -14.62
C ARG A 3 8.63 -4.11 -13.71
N LEU A 4 7.74 -3.17 -13.38
CA LEU A 4 8.02 -2.10 -12.45
C LEU A 4 7.23 -2.32 -11.16
N HIS A 5 7.92 -2.21 -10.03
CA HIS A 5 7.34 -2.35 -8.69
C HIS A 5 7.50 -1.04 -7.93
N ASN A 6 6.39 -0.53 -7.41
CA ASN A 6 6.41 0.52 -6.39
C ASN A 6 6.24 -0.17 -5.04
N VAL A 7 7.21 0.00 -4.15
CA VAL A 7 7.22 -0.62 -2.82
C VAL A 7 7.16 0.45 -1.75
N TYR A 8 6.53 0.12 -0.63
CA TYR A 8 6.42 1.01 0.52
C TYR A 8 6.55 0.21 1.80
N GLY A 9 7.39 0.72 2.70
CA GLY A 9 7.44 0.35 4.11
C GLY A 9 8.32 1.33 4.89
N PRO A 10 7.94 1.72 6.12
CA PRO A 10 8.87 2.35 7.06
C PRO A 10 9.90 1.33 7.58
N THR A 11 10.97 1.82 8.22
CA THR A 11 12.04 0.98 8.79
C THR A 11 11.48 -0.03 9.81
N GLU A 12 10.51 0.39 10.61
CA GLU A 12 9.83 -0.38 11.65
C GLU A 12 9.09 -1.61 11.10
N THR A 13 8.83 -1.65 9.79
CA THR A 13 8.15 -2.78 9.13
C THR A 13 9.09 -3.59 8.23
N THR A 14 10.40 -3.51 8.46
CA THR A 14 11.44 -4.31 7.77
C THR A 14 11.52 -4.04 6.26
N VAL A 15 11.91 -2.81 5.91
CA VAL A 15 12.11 -2.33 4.52
C VAL A 15 10.81 -2.09 3.76
N ASP A 16 10.06 -3.14 3.42
CA ASP A 16 8.85 -3.04 2.61
C ASP A 16 7.71 -3.83 3.25
N CYS A 17 6.52 -3.24 3.30
CA CYS A 17 5.32 -3.89 3.84
C CYS A 17 4.21 -4.02 2.79
N SER A 18 4.33 -3.32 1.65
CA SER A 18 3.35 -3.35 0.57
C SER A 18 3.98 -3.14 -0.80
N VAL A 19 3.32 -3.68 -1.82
CA VAL A 19 3.78 -3.60 -3.20
C VAL A 19 2.63 -3.34 -4.17
N TRP A 20 2.85 -2.43 -5.10
CA TRP A 20 2.08 -2.26 -6.33
C TRP A 20 2.97 -2.64 -7.52
N THR A 21 2.39 -3.32 -8.50
CA THR A 21 3.11 -3.76 -9.71
C THR A 21 2.41 -3.19 -10.93
N LEU A 22 3.13 -2.45 -11.75
CA LEU A 22 2.68 -2.07 -13.09
C LEU A 22 2.98 -3.23 -14.03
N ARG A 23 1.95 -3.80 -14.67
CA ARG A 23 2.15 -4.80 -15.70
C ARG A 23 2.59 -4.16 -17.02
N PRO A 24 3.33 -4.87 -17.88
CA PRO A 24 3.86 -4.33 -19.13
C PRO A 24 2.79 -3.80 -20.11
N ASP A 25 1.56 -4.28 -20.00
CA ASP A 25 0.39 -3.93 -20.81
C ASP A 25 -0.52 -2.88 -20.14
N GLU A 26 -0.22 -2.47 -18.90
CA GLU A 26 -0.97 -1.46 -18.18
C GLU A 26 -0.41 -0.06 -18.45
N ALA A 27 -1.31 0.93 -18.59
CA ALA A 27 -0.90 2.33 -18.68
C ALA A 27 -0.34 2.82 -17.34
N VAL A 28 0.72 3.63 -17.39
CA VAL A 28 1.22 4.35 -16.21
C VAL A 28 0.13 5.31 -15.73
N PRO A 29 -0.26 5.30 -14.44
CA PRO A 29 -1.23 6.25 -13.91
C PRO A 29 -0.74 7.71 -14.04
N ASP A 30 -1.64 8.61 -14.45
CA ASP A 30 -1.36 10.06 -14.51
C ASP A 30 -1.30 10.73 -13.11
N SER A 31 -1.66 9.98 -12.06
CA SER A 31 -1.63 10.41 -10.66
C SER A 31 -0.48 9.76 -9.89
N ALA A 32 -0.38 10.05 -8.59
CA ALA A 32 0.53 9.33 -7.71
C ALA A 32 0.35 7.80 -7.83
N LEU A 33 1.46 7.07 -7.87
CA LEU A 33 1.45 5.60 -7.92
C LEU A 33 0.94 5.04 -6.58
N PRO A 34 0.07 4.01 -6.61
CA PRO A 34 -0.36 3.34 -5.38
C PRO A 34 0.83 2.70 -4.64
N ILE A 35 0.77 2.67 -3.30
CA ILE A 35 1.67 1.84 -2.49
C ILE A 35 1.29 0.34 -2.54
N GLY A 36 0.08 0.04 -3.02
CA GLY A 36 -0.35 -1.30 -3.38
C GLY A 36 -0.98 -2.09 -2.24
N ARG A 37 -0.67 -3.39 -2.20
CA ARG A 37 -1.28 -4.37 -1.27
C ARG A 37 -0.24 -4.91 -0.30
N PRO A 38 -0.65 -5.33 0.92
CA PRO A 38 0.29 -5.93 1.87
C PRO A 38 0.98 -7.15 1.28
N ILE A 39 2.25 -7.34 1.66
CA ILE A 39 2.98 -8.58 1.41
C ILE A 39 2.47 -9.70 2.35
N SER A 40 2.95 -10.92 2.12
CA SER A 40 2.58 -12.08 2.94
C SER A 40 2.77 -11.83 4.43
N ASN A 41 1.82 -12.27 5.24
CA ASN A 41 1.78 -12.11 6.70
C ASN A 41 1.74 -10.65 7.19
N THR A 42 1.54 -9.66 6.32
CA THR A 42 1.34 -8.26 6.70
C THR A 42 -0.12 -7.86 6.51
N ARG A 43 -0.58 -6.89 7.29
CA ARG A 43 -1.90 -6.25 7.19
C ARG A 43 -1.74 -4.75 7.20
N LEU A 44 -2.52 -4.09 6.35
CA LEU A 44 -2.67 -2.64 6.34
C LEU A 44 -4.08 -2.28 6.77
N TYR A 45 -4.20 -1.30 7.64
CA TYR A 45 -5.47 -0.72 8.08
C TYR A 45 -5.44 0.78 7.85
N VAL A 46 -6.56 1.34 7.40
CA VAL A 46 -6.76 2.79 7.36
C VAL A 46 -7.80 3.11 8.43
N LEU A 47 -7.37 3.79 9.48
CA LEU A 47 -8.17 4.00 10.70
C LEU A 47 -8.55 5.47 10.88
N ASP A 48 -9.70 5.70 11.52
CA ASP A 48 -10.10 7.02 11.99
C ASP A 48 -9.45 7.38 13.34
N ALA A 49 -9.86 8.51 13.92
CA ALA A 49 -9.32 8.99 15.21
C ALA A 49 -9.76 8.16 16.44
N HIS A 50 -10.66 7.18 16.27
CA HIS A 50 -11.13 6.27 17.31
C HIS A 50 -10.65 4.83 17.05
N ASP A 51 -9.59 4.68 16.24
CA ASP A 51 -8.98 3.42 15.84
C ASP A 51 -9.94 2.44 15.13
N GLN A 52 -10.97 2.97 14.44
CA GLN A 52 -11.92 2.16 13.66
C GLN A 52 -11.60 2.21 12.15
N PRO A 53 -11.80 1.11 11.39
CA PRO A 53 -11.60 1.11 9.95
C PRO A 53 -12.51 2.11 9.22
N VAL A 54 -11.92 2.92 8.34
CA VAL A 54 -12.68 3.85 7.51
C VAL A 54 -13.30 3.15 6.29
N PRO A 55 -14.42 3.66 5.74
CA PRO A 55 -14.97 3.18 4.48
C PRO A 55 -13.99 3.38 3.31
N GLN A 56 -14.18 2.61 2.23
CA GLN A 56 -13.38 2.73 1.02
C GLN A 56 -13.43 4.17 0.45
N GLY A 57 -12.25 4.72 0.13
CA GLY A 57 -12.10 6.06 -0.44
C GLY A 57 -12.07 7.20 0.59
N VAL A 58 -12.28 6.91 1.87
CA VAL A 58 -12.16 7.88 2.96
C VAL A 58 -10.73 7.94 3.48
N ILE A 59 -10.24 9.13 3.78
CA ILE A 59 -8.90 9.36 4.33
C ILE A 59 -8.86 8.91 5.80
N GLY A 60 -7.77 8.26 6.20
CA GLY A 60 -7.49 7.91 7.59
C GLY A 60 -5.99 7.64 7.81
N GLN A 61 -5.61 7.31 9.04
CA GLN A 61 -4.23 6.98 9.41
C GLN A 61 -3.89 5.54 9.03
N LEU A 62 -2.75 5.36 8.36
CA LEU A 62 -2.24 4.04 7.99
C LEU A 62 -1.61 3.35 9.21
N HIS A 63 -2.11 2.17 9.53
CA HIS A 63 -1.55 1.26 10.53
C HIS A 63 -1.10 -0.03 9.86
N ILE A 64 0.02 -0.57 10.33
CA ILE A 64 0.67 -1.75 9.76
C ILE A 64 0.86 -2.76 10.89
N GLY A 65 0.48 -4.02 10.65
CA GLY A 65 0.68 -5.09 11.62
C GLY A 65 0.76 -6.46 10.95
N GLY A 66 1.04 -7.49 11.75
CA GLY A 66 1.37 -8.84 11.27
C GLY A 66 2.71 -9.31 11.81
#